data_AF-K3X048-F1
#
_entry.id   AF-K3X048-F1
#
_cell.length_a   1.000
_cell.length_b   1.000
_cell.length_c   1.000
_cell.angle_alpha   90.00
_cell.angle_beta   90.00
_cell.angle_gamma   90.00
#
_symmetry.space_group_name_H-M   'P 1'
#
loop_
_entity.id
_entity.type
_entity.pdbx_description
1 polymer ?
#
loop_
_entity_poly.entity_id
_entity_poly.type
_entity_poly.pdbx_seq_one_letter_code
_entity_poly.pdbx_strand_id
1 'polypeptide(L)'
;MKKDFVDPLSWDLLPHPAILATVEAVLLLFNIPKPPSNRSTSTAETMWRNIWGLWIVKNIDAHSSGWEWVATNEPTGLFTKPYALSPTHLDRVEQLLEQTFAIPDSHRCWTNRMHAYACLRDWAAACAKYVHMMHHCLPTFPPYADIQKLVMPPKRTPQANVWFRIETPEGIECFYNRLMQSITLTRPEDFDGANVTSISGVILELIHDALHNDVATRLELEKRNHQRVRDKLLAEDEWIECFDIQRCENFYYSLKHYRIMYTPPEYGAFVSCRESVAYAAVLRLQAAYRRRRLELKLQIKRAKRASLPVFSASLTRK
;
A
#
# COMPACT_ATOMS: atom_id res chain seq x y z
N MET A 1 -24.62 30.55 -9.26
CA MET A 1 -24.27 29.61 -8.18
C MET A 1 -23.77 30.29 -6.91
N LYS A 2 -22.63 31.00 -6.91
CA LYS A 2 -22.14 31.73 -5.69
C LYS A 2 -23.14 32.75 -5.16
N LYS A 3 -23.68 33.59 -6.05
CA LYS A 3 -24.67 34.62 -5.70
C LYS A 3 -25.94 34.01 -5.09
N ASP A 4 -26.38 32.84 -5.56
CA ASP A 4 -27.60 32.19 -5.06
C ASP A 4 -27.52 31.74 -3.59
N PHE A 5 -26.31 31.55 -3.05
CA PHE A 5 -26.09 31.25 -1.63
C PHE A 5 -25.78 32.50 -0.80
N VAL A 6 -25.09 33.49 -1.38
CA VAL A 6 -24.61 34.69 -0.66
C VAL A 6 -25.64 35.82 -0.65
N ASP A 7 -26.39 36.02 -1.73
CA ASP A 7 -27.39 37.09 -1.83
C ASP A 7 -28.47 36.99 -0.73
N PRO A 8 -28.94 35.79 -0.32
CA PRO A 8 -29.83 35.64 0.85
C PRO A 8 -29.28 36.11 2.19
N LEU A 9 -27.96 36.24 2.36
CA LEU A 9 -27.35 36.68 3.62
C LEU A 9 -27.53 38.18 3.86
N SER A 10 -27.73 38.97 2.80
CA SER A 10 -27.94 40.41 2.88
C SER A 10 -29.39 40.81 3.10
N TRP A 11 -30.32 39.86 3.20
CA TRP A 11 -31.73 40.16 3.42
C TRP A 11 -32.00 40.55 4.87
N ASP A 12 -32.91 41.51 5.04
CA ASP A 12 -33.27 42.05 6.35
C ASP A 12 -34.01 41.02 7.23
N LEU A 13 -34.76 40.12 6.59
CA LEU A 13 -35.56 39.08 7.25
C LEU A 13 -34.86 37.72 7.21
N LEU A 14 -35.06 36.95 8.28
CA LEU A 14 -34.58 35.57 8.33
C LEU A 14 -35.29 34.68 7.30
N PRO A 15 -34.59 33.69 6.74
CA PRO A 15 -35.18 32.69 5.88
C PRO A 15 -36.26 31.87 6.58
N HIS A 16 -37.05 31.17 5.77
CA HIS A 16 -38.03 30.21 6.24
C HIS A 16 -37.39 29.13 7.15
N PRO A 17 -38.06 28.63 8.20
CA PRO A 17 -37.51 27.63 9.13
C PRO A 17 -36.95 26.38 8.45
N ALA A 18 -37.55 25.93 7.35
CA ALA A 18 -37.05 24.80 6.57
C ALA A 18 -35.65 25.04 5.99
N ILE A 19 -35.34 26.28 5.59
CA ILE A 19 -34.03 26.66 5.04
C ILE A 19 -32.99 26.70 6.18
N LEU A 20 -33.39 27.25 7.34
CA LEU A 20 -32.57 27.25 8.54
C LEU A 20 -32.26 25.82 9.02
N ALA A 21 -33.23 24.91 8.95
CA ALA A 21 -33.06 23.49 9.27
C ALA A 21 -32.10 22.80 8.28
N THR A 22 -32.20 23.09 6.98
CA THR A 22 -31.22 22.63 5.98
C THR A 22 -29.81 23.10 6.32
N VAL A 23 -29.64 24.37 6.66
CA VAL A 23 -28.32 24.92 7.02
C VAL A 23 -27.79 24.30 8.31
N GLU A 24 -28.63 24.14 9.33
CA GLU A 24 -28.24 23.47 10.57
C GLU A 24 -27.78 22.03 10.29
N ALA A 25 -28.50 21.29 9.45
CA ALA A 25 -28.12 19.94 9.05
C ALA A 25 -26.73 19.91 8.36
N VAL A 26 -26.46 20.84 7.45
CA VAL A 26 -25.16 20.95 6.77
C VAL A 26 -24.04 21.28 7.75
N LEU A 27 -24.23 22.25 8.65
CA LEU A 27 -23.22 22.63 9.64
C LEU A 27 -22.89 21.46 10.58
N LEU A 28 -23.91 20.70 11.01
CA LEU A 28 -23.73 19.51 11.85
C LEU A 28 -23.02 18.38 11.11
N LEU A 29 -23.30 18.18 9.82
CA LEU A 29 -22.57 17.22 8.98
C LEU A 29 -21.07 17.55 8.90
N PHE A 30 -20.68 18.82 9.03
CA PHE A 30 -19.27 19.24 9.10
C PHE A 30 -18.74 19.43 10.53
N ASN A 31 -19.47 18.96 11.55
CA ASN A 31 -19.12 19.07 12.97
C ASN A 31 -18.86 20.52 13.43
N ILE A 32 -19.63 21.48 12.93
CA ILE A 32 -19.50 22.88 13.32
C ILE A 32 -20.39 23.13 14.54
N PRO A 33 -19.83 23.62 15.66
CA PRO A 33 -20.55 23.74 16.92
C PRO A 33 -21.70 24.75 16.84
N LYS A 34 -22.81 24.42 17.50
CA LYS A 34 -23.98 25.30 17.66
C LYS A 34 -23.64 26.48 18.58
N PRO A 35 -24.17 27.69 18.34
CA PRO A 35 -24.01 28.78 19.29
C PRO A 35 -24.77 28.44 20.59
N PRO A 36 -24.24 28.85 21.76
CA PRO A 36 -24.84 28.52 23.06
C PRO A 36 -26.29 29.02 23.15
N SER A 37 -27.18 28.14 23.63
CA SER A 37 -28.64 28.20 23.52
C SER A 37 -29.35 29.22 24.43
N ASN A 38 -28.64 30.22 24.97
CA ASN A 38 -29.18 31.00 26.09
C ASN A 38 -30.30 31.99 25.71
N ARG A 39 -30.61 32.22 24.41
CA ARG A 39 -31.78 32.99 23.94
C ARG A 39 -32.26 32.49 22.56
N SER A 40 -33.43 31.86 22.50
CA SER A 40 -33.96 31.13 21.34
C SER A 40 -34.12 31.96 20.05
N THR A 41 -34.48 33.24 20.14
CA THR A 41 -34.60 34.14 18.97
C THR A 41 -33.24 34.60 18.44
N SER A 42 -32.23 34.69 19.30
CA SER A 42 -30.86 35.06 18.94
C SER A 42 -30.08 33.90 18.30
N THR A 43 -30.50 32.65 18.55
CA THR A 43 -29.78 31.45 18.06
C THR A 43 -29.90 31.28 16.54
N ALA A 44 -31.09 31.48 15.97
CA ALA A 44 -31.31 31.32 14.52
C ALA A 44 -30.60 32.41 13.70
N GLU A 45 -30.64 33.65 14.18
CA GLU A 45 -29.96 34.77 13.53
C GLU A 45 -28.44 34.64 13.62
N THR A 46 -27.92 34.25 14.78
CA THR A 46 -26.49 34.00 14.96
C THR A 46 -26.02 32.86 14.05
N MET A 47 -26.79 31.78 13.95
CA MET A 47 -26.47 30.68 13.04
C MET A 47 -26.48 31.12 11.58
N TRP A 48 -27.50 31.86 11.14
CA TRP A 48 -27.62 32.30 9.74
C TRP A 48 -26.58 33.35 9.34
N ARG A 49 -26.48 34.45 10.10
CA ARG A 49 -25.62 35.59 9.75
C ARG A 49 -24.15 35.35 10.10
N ASN A 50 -23.87 34.76 11.25
CA ASN A 50 -22.49 34.64 11.74
C ASN A 50 -21.86 33.31 11.33
N ILE A 51 -22.51 32.18 11.61
CA ILE A 51 -21.89 30.87 11.39
C ILE A 51 -21.98 30.47 9.93
N TRP A 52 -23.19 30.40 9.39
CA TRP A 52 -23.43 30.04 8.00
C TRP A 52 -22.84 31.07 7.06
N GLY A 53 -23.07 32.37 7.30
CA GLY A 53 -22.51 33.45 6.49
C GLY A 53 -20.98 33.38 6.34
N LEU A 54 -20.24 33.24 7.46
CA LEU A 54 -18.78 33.12 7.40
C LEU A 54 -18.34 31.79 6.75
N TRP A 55 -19.03 30.69 7.06
CA TRP A 55 -18.67 29.38 6.56
C TRP A 55 -18.90 29.26 5.05
N ILE A 56 -20.07 29.66 4.56
CA ILE A 56 -20.43 29.53 3.14
C ILE A 56 -19.58 30.46 2.25
N VAL A 57 -19.26 31.67 2.71
CA VAL A 57 -18.36 32.59 1.98
C VAL A 57 -16.97 31.98 1.89
N LYS A 58 -16.40 31.51 3.00
CA LYS A 58 -15.07 30.89 3.03
C LYS A 58 -14.98 29.65 2.12
N ASN A 59 -16.00 28.79 2.15
CA ASN A 59 -16.01 27.59 1.31
C ASN A 59 -16.21 27.95 -0.17
N ILE A 60 -17.14 28.84 -0.51
CA ILE A 60 -17.32 29.28 -1.89
C ILE A 60 -16.06 29.95 -2.44
N ASP A 61 -15.39 30.79 -1.65
CA ASP A 61 -14.15 31.44 -2.07
C ASP A 61 -13.05 30.42 -2.34
N ALA A 62 -12.83 29.48 -1.41
CA ALA A 62 -11.87 28.39 -1.57
C ALA A 62 -12.12 27.51 -2.81
N HIS A 63 -13.38 27.36 -3.24
CA HIS A 63 -13.76 26.60 -4.43
C HIS A 63 -13.79 27.45 -5.72
N SER A 64 -13.94 28.78 -5.63
CA SER A 64 -13.95 29.68 -6.79
C SER A 64 -12.55 29.97 -7.35
N SER A 65 -11.51 29.98 -6.51
CA SER A 65 -10.10 30.03 -6.95
C SER A 65 -9.57 28.67 -7.43
N GLY A 66 -10.34 27.59 -7.26
CA GLY A 66 -9.93 26.20 -7.54
C GLY A 66 -10.11 25.73 -8.98
N TRP A 67 -10.50 26.60 -9.91
CA TRP A 67 -10.63 26.23 -11.33
C TRP A 67 -9.29 25.90 -12.00
N GLU A 68 -8.16 26.27 -11.39
CA GLU A 68 -6.82 25.85 -11.83
C GLU A 68 -6.46 24.40 -11.41
N TRP A 69 -7.33 23.72 -10.67
CA TRP A 69 -7.10 22.36 -10.15
C TRP A 69 -7.77 21.26 -10.99
N VAL A 70 -8.11 21.54 -12.26
CA VAL A 70 -8.53 20.53 -13.25
C VAL A 70 -7.40 19.51 -13.56
N ALA A 71 -6.17 19.77 -13.10
CA ALA A 71 -5.02 18.87 -13.26
C ALA A 71 -4.94 17.72 -12.23
N THR A 72 -5.87 17.65 -11.28
CA THR A 72 -5.79 16.68 -10.17
C THR A 72 -7.15 16.01 -9.98
N ASN A 73 -7.14 14.69 -10.13
CA ASN A 73 -8.24 13.73 -10.21
C ASN A 73 -9.31 13.72 -9.07
N GLU A 74 -9.69 14.83 -8.43
CA GLU A 74 -10.88 14.87 -7.57
C GLU A 74 -11.95 15.84 -8.12
N PRO A 75 -13.24 15.46 -8.15
CA PRO A 75 -14.30 16.40 -8.45
C PRO A 75 -14.48 17.37 -7.26
N THR A 76 -13.79 18.51 -7.26
CA THR A 76 -13.89 19.53 -6.21
C THR A 76 -15.10 20.47 -6.42
N GLY A 77 -16.29 19.99 -6.12
CA GLY A 77 -17.48 20.84 -5.89
C GLY A 77 -17.53 21.43 -4.47
N LEU A 78 -18.44 22.36 -4.23
CA LEU A 78 -18.59 23.14 -2.99
C LEU A 78 -18.70 22.30 -1.70
N PHE A 79 -19.03 21.02 -1.84
CA PHE A 79 -19.30 20.09 -0.74
C PHE A 79 -18.73 18.67 -0.98
N THR A 80 -17.57 18.56 -1.61
CA THR A 80 -17.10 17.31 -2.24
C THR A 80 -16.09 16.49 -1.44
N LYS A 81 -16.03 16.69 -0.13
CA LYS A 81 -15.25 15.79 0.74
C LYS A 81 -16.21 14.92 1.55
N PRO A 82 -16.80 13.86 0.96
CA PRO A 82 -17.68 12.94 1.69
C PRO A 82 -16.97 12.30 2.91
N TYR A 83 -15.63 12.20 2.86
CA TYR A 83 -14.77 11.74 3.96
C TYR A 83 -14.54 12.77 5.09
N ALA A 84 -15.01 14.01 4.95
CA ALA A 84 -14.93 15.03 6.01
C ALA A 84 -16.25 15.14 6.81
N LEU A 85 -17.25 14.32 6.50
CA LEU A 85 -18.55 14.35 7.14
C LEU A 85 -18.50 13.61 8.48
N SER A 86 -19.11 14.20 9.50
CA SER A 86 -19.11 13.69 10.86
C SER A 86 -20.36 12.87 11.17
N PRO A 87 -20.22 11.66 11.77
CA PRO A 87 -21.36 10.88 12.25
C PRO A 87 -21.92 11.38 13.59
N THR A 88 -21.22 12.27 14.29
CA THR A 88 -21.51 12.65 15.68
C THR A 88 -22.92 13.17 15.91
N HIS A 89 -23.53 13.78 14.89
CA HIS A 89 -24.83 14.44 14.97
C HIS A 89 -25.86 13.85 13.99
N LEU A 90 -25.64 12.62 13.51
CA LEU A 90 -26.44 12.02 12.44
C LEU A 90 -27.94 11.95 12.79
N ASP A 91 -28.31 11.49 13.98
CA ASP A 91 -29.71 11.42 14.43
C ASP A 91 -30.41 12.78 14.36
N ARG A 92 -29.69 13.84 14.74
CA ARG A 92 -30.22 15.21 14.71
C ARG A 92 -30.36 15.72 13.28
N VAL A 93 -29.40 15.38 12.42
CA VAL A 93 -29.43 15.72 10.99
C VAL A 93 -30.63 15.06 10.31
N GLU A 94 -30.89 13.78 10.57
CA GLU A 94 -32.04 13.05 10.03
C GLU A 94 -33.37 13.70 10.45
N GLN A 95 -33.53 14.04 11.73
CA GLN A 95 -34.71 14.77 12.22
C GLN A 95 -34.93 16.13 11.55
N LEU A 96 -33.84 16.89 11.35
CA LEU A 96 -33.91 18.19 10.67
C LEU A 96 -34.33 18.02 9.21
N LEU A 97 -33.77 17.02 8.52
CA LEU A 97 -34.10 16.74 7.13
C LEU A 97 -35.56 16.32 6.97
N GLU A 98 -36.10 15.47 7.85
CA GLU A 98 -37.52 15.12 7.85
C GLU A 98 -38.42 16.36 7.92
N GLN A 99 -38.08 17.33 8.77
CA GLN A 99 -38.81 18.61 8.86
C GLN A 99 -38.73 19.42 7.56
N THR A 100 -37.60 19.37 6.85
CA THR A 100 -37.46 20.06 5.56
C THR A 100 -38.27 19.39 4.44
N PHE A 101 -38.35 18.06 4.40
CA PHE A 101 -39.13 17.30 3.41
C PHE A 101 -40.64 17.30 3.68
N ALA A 102 -41.06 17.63 4.90
CA ALA A 102 -42.48 17.91 5.19
C ALA A 102 -43.02 19.13 4.41
N ILE A 103 -42.12 20.02 3.94
CA ILE A 103 -42.48 21.16 3.09
C ILE A 103 -42.36 20.76 1.61
N PRO A 104 -43.44 20.82 0.81
CA PRO A 104 -43.40 20.44 -0.60
C PRO A 104 -42.39 21.23 -1.42
N ASP A 105 -41.82 20.62 -2.46
CA ASP A 105 -40.85 21.26 -3.36
C ASP A 105 -41.43 22.47 -4.12
N SER A 106 -42.76 22.49 -4.33
CA SER A 106 -43.48 23.61 -4.93
C SER A 106 -43.66 24.81 -3.98
N HIS A 107 -43.33 24.66 -2.70
CA HIS A 107 -43.50 25.72 -1.71
C HIS A 107 -42.62 26.93 -2.03
N ARG A 108 -43.15 28.13 -1.79
CA ARG A 108 -42.51 29.40 -2.15
C ARG A 108 -41.14 29.59 -1.49
N CYS A 109 -40.90 28.99 -0.33
CA CYS A 109 -39.61 29.09 0.35
C CYS A 109 -38.46 28.52 -0.50
N TRP A 110 -38.73 27.52 -1.35
CA TRP A 110 -37.73 26.93 -2.24
C TRP A 110 -37.69 27.61 -3.60
N THR A 111 -38.85 28.03 -4.12
CA THR A 111 -38.97 28.50 -5.52
C THR A 111 -38.75 30.01 -5.71
N ASN A 112 -39.04 30.85 -4.72
CA ASN A 112 -39.05 32.32 -4.87
C ASN A 112 -37.72 33.04 -4.59
N ARG A 113 -36.55 32.39 -4.83
CA ARG A 113 -35.14 32.90 -4.75
C ARG A 113 -34.20 32.06 -3.87
N MET A 114 -34.63 30.93 -3.33
CA MET A 114 -33.75 30.01 -2.57
C MET A 114 -33.69 28.60 -3.16
N HIS A 115 -33.73 28.49 -4.49
CA HIS A 115 -33.68 27.20 -5.18
C HIS A 115 -32.36 26.45 -4.90
N ALA A 116 -31.25 27.19 -4.77
CA ALA A 116 -29.96 26.63 -4.38
C ALA A 116 -29.99 25.93 -3.01
N TYR A 117 -30.82 26.39 -2.08
CA TYR A 117 -31.00 25.78 -0.76
C TYR A 117 -31.89 24.52 -0.82
N ALA A 118 -32.75 24.37 -1.83
CA ALA A 118 -33.44 23.11 -2.10
C ALA A 118 -32.44 22.04 -2.59
N CYS A 119 -31.56 22.40 -3.52
CA CYS A 119 -30.47 21.51 -3.94
C CYS A 119 -29.53 21.17 -2.77
N LEU A 120 -29.29 22.11 -1.86
CA LEU A 120 -28.50 21.88 -0.66
C LEU A 120 -29.18 20.91 0.31
N ARG A 121 -30.50 20.97 0.45
CA ARG A 121 -31.30 20.00 1.23
C ARG A 121 -31.12 18.60 0.66
N ASP A 122 -31.25 18.45 -0.65
CA ASP A 122 -31.14 17.14 -1.30
C ASP A 122 -29.71 16.59 -1.20
N TRP A 123 -28.71 17.47 -1.32
CA TRP A 123 -27.32 17.12 -1.05
C TRP A 123 -27.11 16.66 0.39
N ALA A 124 -27.60 17.42 1.38
CA ALA A 124 -27.48 17.06 2.80
C ALA A 124 -28.17 15.72 3.10
N ALA A 125 -29.31 15.45 2.47
CA ALA A 125 -30.01 14.18 2.59
C ALA A 125 -29.21 13.00 2.01
N ALA A 126 -28.58 13.19 0.85
CA ALA A 126 -27.68 12.19 0.27
C ALA A 126 -26.46 11.93 1.19
N CYS A 127 -25.90 13.00 1.77
CA CYS A 127 -24.78 12.91 2.70
C CYS A 127 -25.14 12.20 4.01
N ALA A 128 -26.31 12.50 4.60
CA ALA A 128 -26.79 11.79 5.79
C ALA A 128 -26.94 10.29 5.52
N LYS A 129 -27.56 9.90 4.39
CA LYS A 129 -27.66 8.50 3.98
C LYS A 129 -26.30 7.84 3.77
N TYR A 130 -25.35 8.55 3.16
CA TYR A 130 -23.98 8.06 2.97
C TYR A 130 -23.27 7.82 4.32
N VAL A 131 -23.34 8.77 5.25
CA VAL A 131 -22.73 8.64 6.59
C VAL A 131 -23.38 7.49 7.36
N HIS A 132 -24.71 7.40 7.33
CA HIS A 132 -25.47 6.30 7.93
C HIS A 132 -24.99 4.95 7.40
N MET A 133 -24.92 4.81 6.07
CA MET A 133 -24.46 3.59 5.41
C MET A 133 -23.01 3.24 5.80
N MET A 134 -22.11 4.22 5.80
CA MET A 134 -20.69 4.01 6.13
C MET A 134 -20.45 3.59 7.58
N HIS A 135 -21.29 4.03 8.53
CA HIS A 135 -21.04 3.84 9.96
C HIS A 135 -21.93 2.80 10.63
N HIS A 136 -23.14 2.57 10.12
CA HIS A 136 -24.09 1.62 10.71
C HIS A 136 -24.27 0.37 9.85
N CYS A 137 -24.25 0.48 8.52
CA CYS A 137 -24.53 -0.65 7.63
C CYS A 137 -23.24 -1.39 7.22
N LEU A 138 -22.30 -0.67 6.62
CA LEU A 138 -21.11 -1.24 5.99
C LEU A 138 -20.16 -1.98 6.93
N PRO A 139 -19.95 -1.60 8.21
CA PRO A 139 -19.08 -2.35 9.12
C PRO A 139 -19.51 -3.81 9.34
N THR A 140 -20.78 -4.12 9.12
CA THR A 140 -21.32 -5.49 9.22
C THR A 140 -21.28 -6.25 7.89
N PHE A 141 -20.85 -5.60 6.80
CA PHE A 141 -20.85 -6.18 5.46
C PHE A 141 -19.57 -7.01 5.22
N PRO A 142 -19.66 -8.25 4.70
CA PRO A 142 -18.50 -9.15 4.61
C PRO A 142 -17.27 -8.60 3.87
N PRO A 143 -17.40 -7.85 2.76
CA PRO A 143 -16.26 -7.21 2.08
C PRO A 143 -15.99 -5.76 2.54
N TYR A 144 -16.35 -5.38 3.78
CA TYR A 144 -16.15 -4.02 4.29
C TYR A 144 -14.72 -3.49 4.10
N ALA A 145 -13.71 -4.33 4.35
CA ALA A 145 -12.30 -3.93 4.23
C ALA A 145 -11.90 -3.52 2.80
N ASP A 146 -12.50 -4.12 1.78
CA ASP A 146 -12.22 -3.79 0.38
C ASP A 146 -12.98 -2.54 -0.06
N ILE A 147 -14.23 -2.39 0.39
CA ILE A 147 -15.01 -1.16 0.19
C ILE A 147 -14.34 0.03 0.88
N GLN A 148 -13.82 -0.17 2.08
CA GLN A 148 -13.11 0.87 2.81
C GLN A 148 -11.88 1.35 2.03
N LYS A 149 -11.10 0.46 1.42
CA LYS A 149 -9.97 0.83 0.56
C LYS A 149 -10.39 1.64 -0.68
N LEU A 150 -11.55 1.32 -1.26
CA LEU A 150 -12.09 2.03 -2.43
C LEU A 150 -12.63 3.42 -2.09
N VAL A 151 -13.19 3.58 -0.89
CA VAL A 151 -13.83 4.82 -0.43
C VAL A 151 -12.86 5.74 0.32
N MET A 152 -11.71 5.22 0.75
CA MET A 152 -10.65 6.04 1.35
C MET A 152 -10.22 7.16 0.39
N PRO A 153 -10.00 8.39 0.90
CA PRO A 153 -9.52 9.48 0.07
C PRO A 153 -8.22 9.07 -0.60
N PRO A 154 -7.98 9.45 -1.87
CA PRO A 154 -6.67 9.30 -2.47
C PRO A 154 -5.66 9.98 -1.53
N LYS A 155 -4.56 9.28 -1.21
CA LYS A 155 -3.48 9.87 -0.41
C LYS A 155 -3.10 11.19 -1.09
N ARG A 156 -3.27 12.32 -0.38
CA ARG A 156 -2.93 13.64 -0.90
C ARG A 156 -1.47 13.60 -1.32
N THR A 157 -1.20 13.60 -2.61
CA THR A 157 0.15 13.85 -3.11
C THR A 157 0.47 15.30 -2.78
N PRO A 158 1.56 15.59 -2.05
CA PRO A 158 1.99 16.96 -1.79
C PRO A 158 2.18 17.73 -3.12
N GLN A 159 2.11 19.07 -3.07
CA GLN A 159 2.29 19.95 -4.25
C GLN A 159 3.57 19.65 -5.06
N ALA A 160 4.57 19.07 -4.41
CA ALA A 160 5.75 18.52 -5.04
C ALA A 160 6.02 17.14 -4.43
N ASN A 161 6.45 16.18 -5.26
CA ASN A 161 6.81 14.85 -4.78
C ASN A 161 7.89 14.94 -3.70
N VAL A 162 7.68 14.21 -2.60
CA VAL A 162 8.64 14.11 -1.50
C VAL A 162 9.66 13.01 -1.80
N TRP A 163 9.21 11.92 -2.42
CA TRP A 163 10.05 10.78 -2.77
C TRP A 163 10.34 10.72 -4.26
N PHE A 164 11.57 10.31 -4.59
CA PHE A 164 12.03 10.11 -5.95
C PHE A 164 12.59 8.70 -6.08
N ARG A 165 12.13 7.95 -7.09
CA ARG A 165 12.73 6.67 -7.47
C ARG A 165 13.87 6.92 -8.43
N ILE A 166 15.03 6.40 -8.11
CA ILE A 166 16.24 6.46 -8.94
C ILE A 166 16.69 5.03 -9.19
N GLU A 167 17.23 4.79 -10.37
CA GLU A 167 17.86 3.53 -10.72
C GLU A 167 19.35 3.80 -10.92
N THR A 168 20.20 3.07 -10.20
CA THR A 168 21.66 3.17 -10.41
C THR A 168 22.02 2.63 -11.80
N PRO A 169 23.19 2.97 -12.38
CA PRO A 169 23.62 2.44 -13.67
C PRO A 169 23.62 0.89 -13.73
N GLU A 170 23.72 0.22 -12.58
CA GLU A 170 23.68 -1.23 -12.43
C GLU A 170 22.25 -1.80 -12.25
N GLY A 171 21.24 -0.94 -12.32
CA GLY A 171 19.81 -1.28 -12.31
C GLY A 171 19.20 -1.39 -10.91
N ILE A 172 19.88 -0.95 -9.85
CA ILE A 172 19.39 -1.08 -8.48
C ILE A 172 18.47 0.10 -8.17
N GLU A 173 17.24 -0.19 -7.75
CA GLU A 173 16.30 0.85 -7.34
C GLU A 173 16.68 1.42 -5.97
N CYS A 174 16.73 2.75 -5.89
CA CYS A 174 16.89 3.51 -4.65
C CYS A 174 15.84 4.63 -4.57
N PHE A 175 15.51 5.04 -3.34
CA PHE A 175 14.46 5.99 -3.04
C PHE A 175 15.02 7.16 -2.25
N TYR A 176 15.01 8.35 -2.86
CA TYR A 176 15.49 9.57 -2.25
C TYR A 176 14.33 10.35 -1.63
N ASN A 177 14.50 10.76 -0.37
CA ASN A 177 13.58 11.67 0.30
C ASN A 177 14.11 13.11 0.21
N ARG A 178 13.37 13.99 -0.44
CA ARG A 178 13.74 15.41 -0.60
C ARG A 178 13.75 16.18 0.72
N LEU A 179 12.84 15.86 1.65
CA LEU A 179 12.70 16.59 2.91
C LEU A 179 13.78 16.18 3.91
N MET A 180 14.06 14.87 3.99
CA MET A 180 15.08 14.32 4.89
C MET A 180 16.48 14.32 4.27
N GLN A 181 16.59 14.60 2.96
CA GLN A 181 17.83 14.51 2.19
C GLN A 181 18.55 13.17 2.37
N SER A 182 17.78 12.09 2.48
CA SER A 182 18.27 10.75 2.80
C SER A 182 17.88 9.75 1.73
N ILE A 183 18.67 8.69 1.59
CA ILE A 183 18.43 7.63 0.61
C ILE A 183 18.08 6.34 1.32
N THR A 184 17.10 5.64 0.78
CA THR A 184 16.66 4.34 1.26
C THR A 184 16.67 3.33 0.11
N LEU A 185 17.04 2.09 0.42
CA LEU A 185 17.16 1.01 -0.56
C LEU A 185 15.91 0.10 -0.60
N THR A 186 14.91 0.42 0.20
CA THR A 186 13.62 -0.26 0.28
C THR A 186 12.53 0.75 0.02
N ARG A 187 11.48 0.34 -0.70
CA ARG A 187 10.37 1.22 -1.03
C ARG A 187 9.65 1.69 0.25
N PRO A 188 9.58 3.02 0.50
CA PRO A 188 8.84 3.57 1.63
C PRO A 188 7.33 3.34 1.53
N GLU A 189 6.63 3.24 2.67
CA GLU A 189 5.17 3.04 2.73
C GLU A 189 4.37 4.27 2.26
N ASP A 190 4.98 5.45 2.35
CA ASP A 190 4.47 6.76 1.95
C ASP A 190 5.00 7.22 0.58
N PHE A 191 5.59 6.32 -0.21
CA PHE A 191 6.17 6.63 -1.51
C PHE A 191 5.15 7.24 -2.49
N ASP A 192 5.37 8.50 -2.87
CA ASP A 192 4.55 9.30 -3.79
C ASP A 192 5.19 9.48 -5.18
N GLY A 193 6.47 9.14 -5.33
CA GLY A 193 7.26 9.32 -6.56
C GLY A 193 6.97 8.35 -7.71
N ALA A 194 5.90 7.55 -7.65
CA ALA A 194 5.65 6.48 -8.62
C ALA A 194 5.38 6.99 -10.05
N ASN A 195 4.81 8.18 -10.16
CA ASN A 195 4.41 8.78 -11.45
C ASN A 195 5.44 9.80 -11.97
N VAL A 196 6.59 9.94 -11.29
CA VAL A 196 7.64 10.88 -11.71
C VAL A 196 8.41 10.28 -12.87
N THR A 197 8.21 10.83 -14.06
CA THR A 197 8.88 10.40 -15.29
C THR A 197 10.23 11.08 -15.48
N SER A 198 10.41 12.30 -14.98
CA SER A 198 11.68 13.04 -15.06
C SER A 198 12.02 13.72 -13.74
N ILE A 199 13.28 13.58 -13.32
CA ILE A 199 13.84 14.21 -12.13
C ILE A 199 14.60 15.46 -12.56
N SER A 200 14.35 16.60 -11.91
CA SER A 200 15.06 17.86 -12.19
C SER A 200 16.54 17.77 -11.82
N GLY A 201 17.42 18.47 -12.55
CA GLY A 201 18.87 18.49 -12.32
C GLY A 201 19.26 18.89 -10.89
N VAL A 202 18.54 19.83 -10.28
CA VAL A 202 18.76 20.24 -8.88
C VAL A 202 18.56 19.07 -7.91
N ILE A 203 17.57 18.22 -8.18
CA ILE A 203 17.28 17.06 -7.32
C ILE A 203 18.35 15.98 -7.53
N LEU A 204 18.83 15.79 -8.77
CA LEU A 204 19.93 14.87 -9.06
C LEU A 204 21.23 15.25 -8.34
N GLU A 205 21.54 16.55 -8.24
CA GLU A 205 22.69 17.03 -7.45
C GLU A 205 22.51 16.71 -5.96
N LEU A 206 21.34 16.98 -5.39
CA LEU A 206 21.06 16.65 -3.98
C LEU A 206 21.10 15.15 -3.69
N ILE A 207 20.68 14.32 -4.65
CA ILE A 207 20.81 12.86 -4.56
C ILE A 207 22.27 12.45 -4.54
N HIS A 208 23.08 13.02 -5.45
CA HIS A 208 24.50 12.73 -5.52
C HIS A 208 25.21 13.10 -4.21
N ASP A 209 24.90 14.26 -3.65
CA ASP A 209 25.44 14.71 -2.37
C ASP A 209 25.02 13.80 -1.21
N ALA A 210 23.75 13.37 -1.18
CA ALA A 210 23.26 12.43 -0.18
C ALA A 210 23.94 11.06 -0.28
N LEU A 211 24.14 10.54 -1.50
CA LEU A 211 24.91 9.31 -1.72
C LEU A 211 26.36 9.47 -1.29
N HIS A 212 26.99 10.61 -1.60
CA HIS A 212 28.39 10.83 -1.27
C HIS A 212 28.62 10.84 0.25
N ASN A 213 27.70 11.48 0.99
CA ASN A 213 27.79 11.65 2.44
C ASN A 213 27.44 10.37 3.22
N ASP A 214 26.61 9.48 2.67
CA ASP A 214 26.19 8.26 3.35
C ASP A 214 27.00 7.03 2.91
N VAL A 215 28.08 6.77 3.66
CA VAL A 215 28.98 5.62 3.44
C VAL A 215 28.26 4.28 3.64
N ALA A 216 27.27 4.20 4.53
CA ALA A 216 26.59 2.94 4.84
C ALA A 216 25.72 2.49 3.67
N THR A 217 24.92 3.40 3.09
CA THR A 217 24.09 3.07 1.92
C THR A 217 24.95 2.77 0.68
N ARG A 218 26.09 3.44 0.50
CA ARG A 218 27.06 3.11 -0.57
C ARG A 218 27.60 1.67 -0.46
N LEU A 219 28.06 1.26 0.72
CA LEU A 219 28.57 -0.10 0.93
C LEU A 219 27.47 -1.15 0.71
N GLU A 220 26.23 -0.84 1.09
CA GLU A 220 25.10 -1.74 0.86
C GLU A 220 24.71 -1.81 -0.63
N LEU A 221 24.78 -0.70 -1.37
CA LEU A 221 24.61 -0.68 -2.82
C LEU A 221 25.68 -1.54 -3.52
N GLU A 222 26.94 -1.41 -3.14
CA GLU A 222 28.04 -2.24 -3.66
C GLU A 222 27.79 -3.73 -3.38
N LYS A 223 27.33 -4.07 -2.17
CA LYS A 223 26.97 -5.44 -1.81
C LYS A 223 25.84 -5.99 -2.68
N ARG A 224 24.77 -5.21 -2.89
CA ARG A 224 23.64 -5.60 -3.75
C ARG A 224 24.06 -5.72 -5.21
N ASN A 225 24.97 -4.87 -5.67
CA ASN A 225 25.55 -4.94 -7.01
C ASN A 225 26.34 -6.24 -7.21
N HIS A 226 27.26 -6.55 -6.31
CA HIS A 226 28.01 -7.81 -6.35
C HIS A 226 27.09 -9.03 -6.32
N GLN A 227 26.03 -9.01 -5.50
CA GLN A 227 25.06 -10.10 -5.47
C GLN A 227 24.33 -10.24 -6.80
N ARG A 228 23.87 -9.15 -7.42
CA ARG A 228 23.16 -9.20 -8.71
C ARG A 228 24.06 -9.66 -9.84
N VAL A 229 25.32 -9.22 -9.86
CA VAL A 229 26.33 -9.70 -10.82
C VAL A 229 26.54 -11.20 -10.63
N ARG A 230 26.67 -11.67 -9.38
CA ARG A 230 26.75 -13.10 -9.07
C ARG A 230 25.52 -13.86 -9.54
N ASP A 231 24.31 -13.36 -9.31
CA ASP A 231 23.06 -14.01 -9.72
C ASP A 231 22.93 -14.08 -11.25
N LYS A 232 23.34 -13.03 -11.97
CA LYS A 232 23.42 -13.06 -13.44
C LYS A 232 24.40 -14.11 -13.92
N LEU A 233 25.60 -14.16 -13.31
CA LEU A 233 26.61 -15.15 -13.65
C LEU A 233 26.15 -16.58 -13.33
N LEU A 234 25.40 -16.80 -12.23
CA LEU A 234 24.77 -18.09 -11.93
C LEU A 234 23.78 -18.47 -13.03
N ALA A 235 22.92 -17.55 -13.49
CA ALA A 235 21.97 -17.85 -14.57
C ALA A 235 22.67 -18.21 -15.90
N GLU A 236 23.83 -17.61 -16.16
CA GLU A 236 24.60 -17.83 -17.39
C GLU A 236 25.47 -19.09 -17.33
N ASP A 237 26.23 -19.33 -16.26
CA ASP A 237 27.08 -20.51 -16.10
C ASP A 237 27.36 -20.83 -14.62
N GLU A 238 26.61 -21.81 -14.09
CA GLU A 238 26.82 -22.34 -12.73
C GLU A 238 28.01 -23.29 -12.70
N TRP A 239 29.05 -22.91 -11.95
CA TRP A 239 30.21 -23.76 -11.70
C TRP A 239 30.15 -24.35 -10.30
N ILE A 240 30.26 -25.67 -10.21
CA ILE A 240 30.21 -26.37 -8.94
C ILE A 240 31.63 -26.74 -8.52
N GLU A 241 32.08 -26.17 -7.40
CA GLU A 241 33.39 -26.45 -6.82
C GLU A 241 33.34 -27.76 -6.03
N CYS A 242 34.22 -28.68 -6.39
CA CYS A 242 34.39 -29.97 -5.74
C CYS A 242 35.84 -30.18 -5.30
N PHE A 243 36.02 -31.00 -4.28
CA PHE A 243 37.34 -31.40 -3.80
C PHE A 243 37.61 -32.86 -4.20
N ASP A 244 38.67 -33.12 -4.96
CA ASP A 244 39.15 -34.47 -5.23
C ASP A 244 40.04 -34.96 -4.08
N ILE A 245 39.54 -35.95 -3.35
CA ILE A 245 40.25 -36.55 -2.21
C ILE A 245 41.51 -37.31 -2.66
N GLN A 246 41.55 -37.84 -3.88
CA GLN A 246 42.70 -38.62 -4.36
C GLN A 246 43.88 -37.73 -4.76
N ARG A 247 43.59 -36.54 -5.31
CA ARG A 247 44.59 -35.58 -5.78
C ARG A 247 44.84 -34.43 -4.80
N CYS A 248 43.99 -34.28 -3.79
CA CYS A 248 44.00 -33.14 -2.85
C CYS A 248 43.87 -31.78 -3.56
N GLU A 249 43.08 -31.72 -4.64
CA GLU A 249 42.91 -30.52 -5.47
C GLU A 249 41.43 -30.21 -5.72
N ASN A 250 41.12 -28.94 -5.95
CA ASN A 250 39.77 -28.52 -6.36
C ASN A 250 39.57 -28.76 -7.86
N PHE A 251 38.36 -29.18 -8.22
CA PHE A 251 37.92 -29.22 -9.61
C PHE A 251 36.52 -28.62 -9.71
N TYR A 252 36.21 -28.10 -10.88
CA TYR A 252 34.99 -27.36 -11.17
C TYR A 252 34.25 -28.04 -12.30
N TYR A 253 32.93 -28.19 -12.19
CA TYR A 253 32.13 -28.67 -13.31
C TYR A 253 30.91 -27.80 -13.53
N SER A 254 30.55 -27.63 -14.81
CA SER A 254 29.34 -26.94 -15.24
C SER A 254 28.34 -27.96 -15.77
N LEU A 255 27.15 -28.00 -15.17
CA LEU A 255 26.05 -28.85 -15.62
C LEU A 255 25.45 -28.37 -16.95
N LYS A 256 25.48 -27.05 -17.18
CA LYS A 256 24.90 -26.44 -18.37
C LYS A 256 25.72 -26.77 -19.62
N HIS A 257 27.05 -26.74 -19.49
CA HIS A 257 27.97 -26.97 -20.59
C HIS A 257 28.57 -28.38 -20.64
N TYR A 258 28.28 -29.22 -19.64
CA TYR A 258 28.84 -30.58 -19.48
C TYR A 258 30.38 -30.60 -19.54
N ARG A 259 31.02 -29.62 -18.89
CA ARG A 259 32.49 -29.46 -18.87
C ARG A 259 33.05 -29.60 -17.46
N ILE A 260 34.28 -30.11 -17.38
CA ILE A 260 35.07 -30.22 -16.15
C ILE A 260 36.36 -29.43 -16.34
N MET A 261 36.75 -28.65 -15.35
CA MET A 261 37.99 -27.89 -15.29
C MET A 261 38.72 -28.15 -13.98
N TYR A 262 40.05 -28.19 -14.03
CA TYR A 262 40.91 -28.34 -12.85
C TYR A 262 41.51 -26.99 -12.40
N THR A 263 41.20 -25.93 -13.12
CA THR A 263 41.48 -24.54 -12.76
C THR A 263 40.16 -23.79 -12.60
N PRO A 264 40.08 -22.78 -11.72
CA PRO A 264 38.89 -21.96 -11.60
C PRO A 264 38.68 -21.20 -12.93
N PRO A 265 37.48 -21.26 -13.53
CA PRO A 265 37.09 -20.42 -14.65
C PRO A 265 37.26 -18.93 -14.33
N GLU A 266 37.68 -18.14 -15.33
CA GLU A 266 37.84 -16.69 -15.19
C GLU A 266 36.49 -15.98 -14.95
N TYR A 267 35.41 -16.52 -15.53
CA TYR A 267 34.06 -16.01 -15.39
C TYR A 267 33.13 -17.15 -15.02
N GLY A 268 32.49 -17.06 -13.87
CA GLY A 268 31.58 -18.07 -13.37
C GLY A 268 31.24 -17.83 -11.91
N ALA A 269 30.02 -18.18 -11.53
CA ALA A 269 29.64 -18.16 -10.12
C ALA A 269 29.82 -19.56 -9.52
N PHE A 270 30.50 -19.62 -8.38
CA PHE A 270 30.86 -20.85 -7.71
C PHE A 270 29.82 -21.24 -6.66
N VAL A 271 29.36 -22.48 -6.74
CA VAL A 271 28.46 -23.12 -5.78
C VAL A 271 29.18 -24.29 -5.13
N SER A 272 28.96 -24.48 -3.82
CA SER A 272 29.54 -25.63 -3.11
C SER A 272 28.96 -26.95 -3.63
N CYS A 273 29.78 -27.98 -3.77
CA CYS A 273 29.30 -29.33 -4.11
C CYS A 273 28.18 -29.85 -3.21
N ARG A 274 28.10 -29.37 -1.96
CA ARG A 274 27.05 -29.76 -0.99
C ARG A 274 25.65 -29.29 -1.39
N GLU A 275 25.57 -28.16 -2.08
CA GLU A 275 24.32 -27.56 -2.54
C GLU A 275 23.91 -28.10 -3.92
N SER A 276 24.82 -28.80 -4.61
CA SER A 276 24.53 -29.40 -5.93
C SER A 276 23.62 -30.63 -5.83
N VAL A 277 22.45 -30.53 -6.45
CA VAL A 277 21.48 -31.63 -6.59
C VAL A 277 22.08 -32.80 -7.37
N ALA A 278 22.85 -32.51 -8.42
CA ALA A 278 23.51 -33.54 -9.23
C ALA A 278 24.56 -34.31 -8.41
N TYR A 279 25.37 -33.60 -7.63
CA TYR A 279 26.36 -34.23 -6.75
C TYR A 279 25.68 -35.12 -5.69
N ALA A 280 24.62 -34.62 -5.05
CA ALA A 280 23.83 -35.39 -4.09
C ALA A 280 23.21 -36.66 -4.73
N ALA A 281 22.72 -36.56 -5.97
CA ALA A 281 22.17 -37.71 -6.70
C ALA A 281 23.23 -38.78 -6.99
N VAL A 282 24.43 -38.38 -7.41
CA VAL A 282 25.56 -39.31 -7.64
C VAL A 282 25.94 -40.03 -6.34
N LEU A 283 26.03 -39.31 -5.22
CA LEU A 283 26.32 -39.93 -3.92
C LEU A 283 25.24 -40.95 -3.52
N ARG A 284 23.97 -40.64 -3.73
CA ARG A 284 22.85 -41.57 -3.47
C ARG A 284 22.94 -42.81 -4.35
N LEU A 285 23.25 -42.67 -5.63
CA LEU A 285 23.44 -43.79 -6.56
C LEU A 285 24.62 -44.67 -6.15
N GLN A 286 25.77 -44.07 -5.80
CA GLN A 286 26.94 -44.81 -5.33
C GLN A 286 26.66 -45.55 -4.03
N ALA A 287 25.96 -44.91 -3.08
CA ALA A 287 25.55 -45.55 -1.83
C ALA A 287 24.60 -46.73 -2.08
N ALA A 288 23.58 -46.55 -2.92
CA ALA A 288 22.66 -47.61 -3.30
C ALA A 288 23.37 -48.79 -3.99
N TYR A 289 24.29 -48.51 -4.91
CA TYR A 289 25.09 -49.54 -5.58
C TYR A 289 25.97 -50.32 -4.59
N ARG A 290 26.68 -49.62 -3.70
CA ARG A 290 27.52 -50.26 -2.66
C ARG A 290 26.69 -51.11 -1.70
N ARG A 291 25.51 -50.63 -1.30
CA ARG A 291 24.55 -51.38 -0.48
C ARG A 291 24.12 -52.67 -1.16
N ARG A 292 23.67 -52.60 -2.42
CA ARG A 292 23.26 -53.77 -3.21
C ARG A 292 24.40 -54.79 -3.33
N ARG A 293 25.64 -54.33 -3.56
CA ARG A 293 26.82 -55.20 -3.64
C ARG A 293 27.14 -55.89 -2.30
N LEU A 294 26.95 -55.19 -1.18
CA LEU A 294 27.11 -55.75 0.16
C LEU A 294 26.04 -56.79 0.47
N GLU A 295 24.78 -56.50 0.14
CA GLU A 295 23.65 -57.42 0.32
C GLU A 295 23.86 -58.73 -0.44
N LEU A 296 24.31 -58.66 -1.70
CA LEU A 296 24.68 -59.85 -2.48
C LEU A 296 25.80 -60.67 -1.81
N LYS A 297 26.85 -60.02 -1.32
CA LYS A 297 27.94 -60.71 -0.59
C LYS A 297 27.43 -61.36 0.70
N LEU A 298 26.52 -60.72 1.42
CA LEU A 298 25.91 -61.27 2.63
C LEU A 298 25.01 -62.47 2.32
N GLN A 299 24.20 -62.39 1.25
CA GLN A 299 23.39 -63.52 0.80
C GLN A 299 24.25 -64.73 0.44
N ILE A 300 25.34 -64.52 -0.32
CA ILE A 300 26.29 -65.59 -0.64
C ILE A 300 26.91 -66.21 0.63
N LYS A 301 27.31 -65.37 1.60
CA LYS A 301 27.84 -65.87 2.88
C LYS A 301 26.79 -66.64 3.70
N ARG A 302 25.54 -66.17 3.73
CA ARG A 302 24.43 -66.86 4.41
C ARG A 302 24.13 -68.21 3.76
N ALA A 303 24.09 -68.27 2.43
CA ALA A 303 23.91 -69.52 1.69
C ALA A 303 25.05 -70.52 1.99
N LYS A 304 26.31 -70.05 1.95
CA LYS A 304 27.47 -70.88 2.33
C LYS A 304 27.40 -71.37 3.78
N ARG A 305 26.91 -70.54 4.71
CA ARG A 305 26.75 -70.93 6.12
C ARG A 305 25.62 -71.95 6.29
N ALA A 306 24.52 -71.82 5.55
CA ALA A 306 23.42 -72.78 5.57
C ALA A 306 23.82 -74.15 4.98
N SER A 307 24.79 -74.18 4.07
CA SER A 307 25.34 -75.43 3.51
C SER A 307 26.44 -76.07 4.36
N LEU A 308 26.89 -75.44 5.45
CA LEU A 308 27.85 -76.06 6.36
C LEU A 308 27.11 -77.03 7.31
N PRO A 309 27.65 -78.23 7.56
CA PRO A 309 27.05 -79.18 8.49
C PRO A 309 26.94 -78.55 9.88
N VAL A 310 25.72 -78.54 10.42
CA VAL A 310 25.47 -78.15 11.81
C VAL A 310 25.91 -79.33 12.67
N PHE A 311 27.05 -79.20 13.35
CA PHE A 311 27.41 -80.12 14.41
C PHE A 311 26.48 -79.84 15.60
N SER A 312 25.36 -80.56 15.67
CA SER A 312 24.60 -80.68 16.90
C SER A 312 25.47 -81.42 17.91
N ALA A 313 26.02 -80.69 18.88
CA ALA A 313 26.64 -81.31 20.04
C ALA A 313 25.57 -82.18 20.71
N SER A 314 25.72 -83.50 20.59
CA SER A 314 24.94 -84.46 21.34
C SER A 314 25.25 -84.26 22.82
N LEU A 315 24.35 -83.60 23.53
CA LEU A 315 24.29 -83.63 24.99
C LEU A 315 23.94 -85.06 25.40
N THR A 316 24.97 -85.92 25.52
CA THR A 316 24.87 -87.17 26.27
C THR A 316 24.65 -86.81 27.73
N ARG A 317 23.38 -86.85 28.17
CA ARG A 317 23.02 -86.95 29.58
C ARG A 317 23.61 -88.26 30.13
N LYS A 318 24.49 -88.14 31.13
CA LYS A 318 24.75 -89.23 32.07
C LYS A 318 23.66 -89.27 33.11
#